data_AF-A0A0F9S628-F1
#
_entry.id   AF-A0A0F9S628-F1
#
_cell.length_a   1.000
_cell.length_b   1.000
_cell.length_c   1.000
_cell.angle_alpha   90.00
_cell.angle_beta   90.00
_cell.angle_gamma   90.00
#
_symmetry.space_group_name_H-M   'P 1'
#
loop_
_entity.id
_entity.type
_entity.pdbx_description
1 polymer ?
#
loop_
_entity_poly.entity_id
_entity_poly.type
_entity_poly.pdbx_seq_one_letter_code
_entity_poly.pdbx_strand_id
1 'polypeptide(L)'
;MRFVIDLGLCLAPASSALAHRIPPCPGGDRPARKVTCIVDGDTGWERGVKWRALDVDTLEISSPECAEEKRVGIKARDRLRELMGNG
;
A
#
# COMPACT_ATOMS: atom_id res chain seq x y z
N MET A 1 28.22 41.34 -34.36
CA MET A 1 28.40 39.96 -33.88
C MET A 1 27.82 39.86 -32.48
N ARG A 2 26.70 39.15 -32.31
CA ARG A 2 26.00 39.01 -31.02
C ARG A 2 26.18 37.57 -30.56
N PHE A 3 27.02 37.37 -29.55
CA PHE A 3 27.08 36.14 -28.76
C PHE A 3 25.78 36.04 -27.97
N VAL A 4 25.04 34.95 -28.09
CA VAL A 4 24.12 34.49 -27.06
C VAL A 4 24.33 32.98 -26.88
N ILE A 5 24.83 32.64 -25.69
CA ILE A 5 24.94 31.28 -25.17
C ILE A 5 23.68 31.12 -24.31
N ASP A 6 22.66 30.40 -24.79
CA ASP A 6 21.56 29.97 -23.93
C ASP A 6 21.83 28.54 -23.45
N LEU A 7 22.59 28.48 -22.35
CA LEU A 7 22.88 27.28 -21.58
C LEU A 7 21.65 26.93 -20.71
N GLY A 8 20.54 26.55 -21.34
CA GLY A 8 19.29 26.21 -20.66
C GLY A 8 19.12 24.71 -20.45
N LEU A 9 20.00 24.06 -19.68
CA LEU A 9 19.77 22.68 -19.22
C LEU A 9 18.72 22.70 -18.10
N CYS A 10 17.46 22.42 -18.43
CA CYS A 10 16.42 22.16 -17.43
C CYS A 10 16.72 20.82 -16.73
N LEU A 11 17.37 20.87 -15.57
CA LEU A 11 17.33 19.76 -14.60
C LEU A 11 15.93 19.71 -13.99
N ALA A 12 15.07 18.81 -14.47
CA ALA A 12 13.90 18.42 -13.71
C ALA A 12 14.38 17.53 -12.54
N PRO A 13 13.99 17.79 -11.28
CA PRO A 13 14.30 16.85 -10.21
C PRO A 13 13.56 15.54 -10.51
N ALA A 14 14.30 14.42 -10.55
CA ALA A 14 13.67 13.12 -10.49
C ALA A 14 12.90 13.06 -9.17
N SER A 15 11.56 13.14 -9.23
CA SER A 15 10.73 12.85 -8.07
C SER A 15 11.09 11.44 -7.65
N SER A 16 11.77 11.31 -6.51
CA SER A 16 11.82 10.03 -5.81
C SER A 16 10.37 9.64 -5.62
N ALA A 17 9.90 8.63 -6.36
CA ALA A 17 8.66 7.97 -6.07
C ALA A 17 8.87 7.39 -4.67
N LEU A 18 8.51 8.14 -3.63
CA LEU A 18 8.45 7.63 -2.28
C LEU A 18 7.68 6.32 -2.40
N ALA A 19 8.33 5.22 -2.02
CA ALA A 19 7.70 3.91 -1.97
C ALA A 19 6.53 4.01 -1.01
N HIS A 20 5.36 4.40 -1.53
CA HIS A 20 4.16 4.66 -0.77
C HIS A 20 3.50 3.32 -0.49
N ARG A 21 4.08 2.61 0.49
CA ARG A 21 3.49 1.41 1.07
C ARG A 21 2.07 1.75 1.53
N ILE A 22 1.08 1.03 1.02
CA ILE A 22 -0.31 1.21 1.42
C ILE A 22 -0.41 0.98 2.95
N PRO A 23 -1.11 1.84 3.72
CA PRO A 23 -1.19 1.70 5.17
C PRO A 23 -2.02 0.47 5.59
N PRO A 24 -1.82 -0.06 6.81
CA PRO A 24 -2.73 -1.03 7.38
C PRO A 24 -4.07 -0.37 7.69
N CYS A 25 -5.16 -1.13 7.70
CA CYS A 25 -6.48 -0.56 7.92
C CYS A 25 -6.67 -0.07 9.36
N PRO A 26 -7.15 1.19 9.55
CA PRO A 26 -7.54 1.66 10.88
C PRO A 26 -8.83 0.98 11.36
N GLY A 27 -9.06 1.00 12.67
CA GLY A 27 -10.37 0.67 13.26
C GLY A 27 -11.43 1.73 12.92
N GLY A 28 -12.70 1.44 13.22
CA GLY A 28 -13.85 2.33 12.96
C GLY A 28 -14.50 2.12 11.59
N ASP A 29 -15.44 3.01 11.21
CA ASP A 29 -16.19 2.93 9.95
C ASP A 29 -15.29 3.24 8.75
N ARG A 30 -14.93 2.19 7.99
CA ARG A 30 -14.06 2.26 6.81
C ARG A 30 -14.81 2.72 5.55
N PRO A 31 -16.05 2.24 5.27
CA PRO A 31 -16.86 2.78 4.18
C PRO A 31 -17.04 4.30 4.27
N ALA A 32 -17.49 4.81 5.41
CA ALA A 32 -17.80 6.24 5.57
C ALA A 32 -16.57 7.13 5.39
N ARG A 33 -15.40 6.66 5.84
CA ARG A 33 -14.12 7.37 5.71
C ARG A 33 -13.42 7.17 4.37
N LYS A 34 -13.96 6.33 3.47
CA LYS A 34 -13.43 6.07 2.13
C LYS A 34 -11.94 5.73 2.12
N VAL A 35 -11.49 4.93 3.09
CA VAL A 35 -10.06 4.59 3.24
C VAL A 35 -9.57 3.67 2.11
N THR A 36 -8.28 3.80 1.78
CA THR A 36 -7.54 2.82 1.00
C THR A 36 -6.46 2.22 1.90
N CYS A 37 -6.59 0.93 2.23
CA CYS A 37 -5.76 0.26 3.22
C CYS A 37 -5.80 -1.25 3.07
N ILE A 38 -4.81 -1.94 3.65
CA ILE A 38 -4.74 -3.42 3.67
C ILE A 38 -5.12 -3.96 5.05
N VAL A 39 -5.99 -4.96 5.11
CA VAL A 39 -6.39 -5.62 6.37
C VAL A 39 -5.44 -6.80 6.64
N ASP A 40 -5.36 -7.74 5.70
CA ASP A 40 -4.65 -9.03 5.78
C ASP A 40 -3.81 -9.26 4.51
N GLY A 41 -3.38 -10.49 4.24
CA GLY A 41 -2.64 -10.84 3.01
C GLY A 41 -3.53 -11.12 1.78
N ASP A 42 -4.85 -10.98 1.87
CA ASP A 42 -5.81 -11.21 0.77
C ASP A 42 -6.99 -10.22 0.75
N THR A 43 -7.10 -9.35 1.75
CA THR A 43 -8.29 -8.53 2.00
C THR A 43 -7.89 -7.09 2.25
N GLY A 44 -8.62 -6.17 1.64
CA GLY A 44 -8.35 -4.74 1.79
C GLY A 44 -9.58 -3.88 1.50
N TRP A 45 -9.34 -2.57 1.55
CA TRP A 45 -10.31 -1.55 1.21
C TRP A 45 -9.70 -0.60 0.18
N GLU A 46 -10.47 -0.20 -0.82
CA GLU A 46 -10.12 0.83 -1.78
C GLU A 46 -11.23 1.87 -1.84
N ARG A 47 -10.93 3.12 -1.47
CA ARG A 47 -11.91 4.22 -1.42
C ARG A 47 -13.21 3.86 -0.67
N GLY A 48 -13.09 3.05 0.39
CA GLY A 48 -14.25 2.61 1.19
C GLY A 48 -15.02 1.41 0.62
N VAL A 49 -14.53 0.77 -0.44
CA VAL A 49 -15.07 -0.50 -0.97
C VAL A 49 -14.18 -1.64 -0.51
N LYS A 50 -14.77 -2.63 0.17
CA LYS A 50 -14.05 -3.83 0.59
C LYS A 50 -13.82 -4.74 -0.62
N TRP A 51 -12.61 -5.26 -0.77
CA TRP A 51 -12.27 -6.28 -1.75
C TRP A 51 -11.64 -7.49 -1.06
N ARG A 52 -11.67 -8.64 -1.74
CA ARG A 52 -11.01 -9.89 -1.32
C ARG A 52 -10.45 -10.60 -2.55
N ALA A 53 -9.24 -11.14 -2.45
CA ALA A 53 -8.68 -12.01 -3.47
C ALA A 53 -9.46 -13.33 -3.54
N LEU A 54 -9.81 -13.79 -4.73
CA LEU A 54 -10.76 -14.91 -4.90
C LEU A 54 -10.13 -16.29 -4.70
N ASP A 55 -8.84 -16.45 -4.99
CA ASP A 55 -8.13 -17.74 -4.98
C ASP A 55 -6.98 -17.80 -3.97
N VAL A 56 -6.92 -16.84 -3.05
CA VAL A 56 -5.91 -16.75 -2.00
C VAL A 56 -6.62 -16.55 -0.67
N ASP A 57 -6.28 -17.39 0.31
CA ASP A 57 -6.75 -17.28 1.68
C ASP A 57 -5.54 -17.15 2.61
N THR A 58 -5.46 -16.02 3.30
CA THR A 58 -4.35 -15.72 4.22
C THR A 58 -4.78 -15.84 5.66
N LEU A 59 -3.83 -16.16 6.53
CA LEU A 59 -4.09 -16.26 7.97
C LEU A 59 -4.66 -14.94 8.53
N GLU A 60 -5.86 -15.04 9.08
CA GLU A 60 -6.64 -13.91 9.59
C GLU A 60 -5.95 -13.27 10.81
N ILE A 61 -5.66 -11.96 10.75
CA ILE A 61 -4.95 -11.25 11.83
C ILE A 61 -5.88 -10.89 12.99
N SER A 62 -7.18 -10.78 12.71
CA SER A 62 -8.19 -10.30 13.65
C SER A 62 -8.72 -11.38 14.60
N SER A 63 -8.71 -12.65 14.18
CA SER A 63 -9.04 -13.80 15.03
C SER A 63 -8.09 -14.99 14.78
N PRO A 64 -6.80 -14.84 15.08
CA PRO A 64 -5.84 -15.92 14.91
C PRO A 64 -6.05 -16.99 15.99
N GLU A 65 -5.92 -18.26 15.64
CA GLU A 65 -6.02 -19.38 16.60
C GLU A 65 -4.78 -19.44 17.51
N CYS A 66 -3.64 -18.93 17.03
CA CYS A 66 -2.42 -18.83 17.81
C CYS A 66 -1.53 -17.63 17.47
N ALA A 67 -0.54 -17.37 18.33
CA ALA A 67 0.39 -16.24 18.15
C ALA A 67 1.22 -16.34 16.87
N GLU A 68 1.54 -17.56 16.42
CA GLU A 68 2.31 -17.76 15.19
C GLU A 68 1.49 -17.41 13.95
N GLU A 69 0.22 -17.78 13.90
CA GLU A 69 -0.67 -17.41 12.78
C GLU A 69 -0.79 -15.90 12.65
N LYS A 70 -0.99 -15.20 13.77
CA LYS A 70 -0.99 -13.73 13.80
C LYS A 70 0.29 -13.15 13.21
N ARG A 71 1.44 -13.72 13.58
CA ARG A 71 2.76 -13.26 13.13
C ARG A 71 2.93 -13.47 11.63
N VAL A 72 2.52 -14.62 11.10
CA VAL A 72 2.58 -14.93 9.65
C VAL A 72 1.59 -14.06 8.88
N GLY A 73 0.36 -13.89 9.37
CA GLY A 73 -0.63 -12.99 8.77
C GLY A 73 -0.13 -11.54 8.67
N ILE A 74 0.48 -11.01 9.74
CA ILE A 74 1.11 -9.67 9.73
C ILE A 74 2.18 -9.57 8.64
N LYS A 75 3.04 -10.59 8.48
CA LYS A 75 4.06 -10.60 7.41
C LYS A 75 3.42 -10.60 6.02
N ALA A 76 2.39 -11.41 5.81
CA ALA A 76 1.68 -11.47 4.53
C ALA A 76 1.06 -10.11 4.17
N ARG A 77 0.34 -9.49 5.12
CA ARG A 77 -0.20 -8.12 4.98
C ARG A 77 0.90 -7.12 4.64
N ASP A 78 2.01 -7.15 5.38
CA ASP A 78 3.09 -6.18 5.19
C ASP A 78 3.79 -6.34 3.84
N ARG A 79 3.91 -7.56 3.33
CA ARG A 79 4.40 -7.81 1.97
C ARG A 79 3.41 -7.33 0.91
N LEU A 80 2.12 -7.59 1.09
CA LEU A 80 1.09 -7.14 0.14
C LEU A 80 1.03 -5.61 0.06
N ARG A 81 1.16 -4.93 1.20
CA ARG A 81 1.23 -3.46 1.28
C ARG A 81 2.38 -2.86 0.48
N GLU A 82 3.53 -3.54 0.41
CA GLU A 82 4.68 -3.14 -0.42
C GLU A 82 4.37 -3.38 -1.90
N LEU A 83 3.96 -4.61 -2.23
CA LEU A 83 3.65 -5.03 -3.60
C LEU A 83 2.63 -4.13 -4.28
N MET A 84 1.54 -3.78 -3.59
CA MET A 84 0.47 -2.94 -4.13
C MET A 84 0.81 -1.45 -4.15
N GLY A 85 1.77 -1.02 -3.35
CA GLY A 85 2.26 0.36 -3.42
C GLY A 85 3.18 0.56 -4.62
N ASN A 86 4.21 -0.29 -4.72
CA ASN A 86 5.37 -0.02 -5.59
C ASN A 86 6.13 -1.26 -6.06
N GLY A 87 5.84 -2.46 -5.51
CA GLY A 87 6.61 -3.69 -5.76
C GLY A 87 7.66 -3.98 -4.70
#